data_AF-A0A6N3X3S5-F1
#
_entry.id   AF-A0A6N3X3S5-F1
#
_cell.length_a   1.000
_cell.length_b   1.000
_cell.length_c   1.000
_cell.angle_alpha   90.00
_cell.angle_beta   90.00
_cell.angle_gamma   90.00
#
_symmetry.space_group_name_H-M   'P 1'
#
loop_
_entity.id
_entity.type
_entity.pdbx_description
1 polymer ?
#
loop_
_entity_poly.entity_id
_entity_poly.type
_entity_poly.pdbx_seq_one_letter_code
_entity_poly.pdbx_strand_id
1 'polypeptide(L)'
;DQRQLVSFDWPGFGDSDRPAIAYDAALLCSALRAVLSFLRTTNPGRITVVAAGHSASVALGLAAEWSGLWQKLVVVAPTWRG
;
A
#
# COMPACT_ATOMS: atom_id res chain seq x y z
N ASP A 1 17.89 -6.06 16.52
CA ASP A 1 16.74 -5.27 16.02
C ASP A 1 15.61 -6.16 15.56
N GLN A 2 14.50 -6.19 16.29
CA GLN A 2 13.27 -6.84 15.83
C GLN A 2 12.50 -5.89 14.91
N ARG A 3 11.96 -6.43 13.81
CA ARG A 3 11.07 -5.68 12.89
C ARG A 3 9.81 -6.49 12.67
N GLN A 4 8.67 -5.82 12.66
CA GLN A 4 7.40 -6.40 12.24
C GLN A 4 7.26 -6.23 10.74
N LEU A 5 6.99 -7.32 10.03
CA LEU A 5 6.67 -7.31 8.61
C LEU A 5 5.17 -7.53 8.45
N VAL A 6 4.54 -6.68 7.63
CA VAL A 6 3.15 -6.86 7.21
C VAL A 6 3.13 -6.85 5.69
N SER A 7 2.57 -7.90 5.11
CA SER A 7 2.19 -7.99 3.70
C SER A 7 0.69 -8.26 3.63
N PHE A 8 0.06 -7.78 2.56
CA PHE A 8 -1.35 -8.01 2.31
C PHE A 8 -1.57 -8.28 0.83
N ASP A 9 -2.63 -9.02 0.52
CA ASP A 9 -3.06 -9.21 -0.85
C ASP A 9 -3.98 -8.05 -1.28
N TRP A 10 -3.76 -7.55 -2.49
CA TRP A 10 -4.66 -6.55 -3.08
C TRP A 10 -6.04 -7.18 -3.34
N PRO A 11 -7.13 -6.39 -3.30
CA PRO A 11 -8.42 -6.87 -3.80
C PRO A 11 -8.27 -7.46 -5.20
N GLY A 12 -8.84 -8.65 -5.46
CA GLY A 12 -8.68 -9.34 -6.73
C GLY A 12 -7.44 -10.24 -6.84
N PHE A 13 -6.52 -10.22 -5.87
CA PHE A 13 -5.26 -10.97 -5.89
C PHE A 13 -5.12 -11.91 -4.68
N GLY A 14 -4.25 -12.92 -4.80
CA GLY A 14 -3.90 -13.81 -3.69
C GLY A 14 -5.12 -14.41 -2.99
N ASP A 15 -5.17 -14.35 -1.67
CA ASP A 15 -6.27 -14.83 -0.85
C ASP A 15 -7.37 -13.77 -0.61
N SER A 16 -7.28 -12.58 -1.23
CA SER A 16 -8.33 -11.58 -1.17
C SER A 16 -9.51 -11.92 -2.09
N ASP A 17 -10.71 -11.48 -1.69
CA ASP A 17 -11.92 -11.61 -2.50
C ASP A 17 -11.74 -11.02 -3.90
N ARG A 18 -12.40 -11.67 -4.88
CA ARG A 18 -12.35 -11.28 -6.30
C ARG A 18 -13.75 -10.97 -6.86
N PRO A 19 -14.46 -9.97 -6.31
CA PRO A 19 -15.78 -9.61 -6.81
C PRO A 19 -15.69 -8.99 -8.22
N ALA A 20 -16.77 -9.09 -8.99
CA ALA A 20 -16.88 -8.49 -10.31
C ALA A 20 -17.08 -6.96 -10.22
N ILE A 21 -16.02 -6.23 -9.88
CA ILE A 21 -15.97 -4.77 -9.76
C ILE A 21 -14.91 -4.17 -10.67
N ALA A 22 -14.92 -2.84 -10.84
CA ALA A 22 -13.85 -2.14 -11.52
C ALA A 22 -12.58 -2.08 -10.64
N TYR A 23 -11.47 -2.63 -11.14
CA TYR A 23 -10.16 -2.56 -10.49
C TYR A 23 -9.35 -1.39 -11.03
N ASP A 24 -9.78 -0.17 -10.69
CA ASP A 24 -9.13 1.06 -11.11
C ASP A 24 -8.15 1.61 -10.04
N ALA A 25 -7.43 2.67 -10.40
CA ALA A 25 -6.48 3.33 -9.50
C ALA A 25 -7.16 3.87 -8.22
N ALA A 26 -8.43 4.28 -8.29
CA ALA A 26 -9.16 4.79 -7.13
C ALA A 26 -9.41 3.66 -6.11
N LEU A 27 -9.79 2.46 -6.58
CA LEU A 27 -9.93 1.28 -5.74
C LEU A 27 -8.60 0.91 -5.07
N LEU A 28 -7.50 0.85 -5.83
CA LEU A 28 -6.19 0.48 -5.27
C LEU A 28 -5.69 1.51 -4.24
N CYS A 29 -5.84 2.81 -4.52
CA CYS A 29 -5.54 3.86 -3.54
C CYS A 29 -6.41 3.76 -2.29
N SER A 30 -7.70 3.45 -2.44
CA SER A 30 -8.61 3.24 -1.31
C SER A 30 -8.20 2.04 -0.46
N ALA A 31 -7.82 0.92 -1.09
CA ALA A 31 -7.35 -0.28 -0.41
C ALA A 31 -6.07 0.00 0.40
N LEU A 32 -5.07 0.67 -0.21
CA LEU A 32 -3.85 1.03 0.50
C LEU A 32 -4.14 2.00 1.67
N ARG A 33 -5.02 2.99 1.47
CA ARG A 33 -5.44 3.92 2.54
C ARG A 33 -6.08 3.18 3.72
N ALA A 34 -6.92 2.18 3.45
CA ALA A 34 -7.55 1.37 4.49
C ALA A 34 -6.51 0.57 5.30
N VAL A 35 -5.56 -0.07 4.63
CA VAL A 35 -4.45 -0.79 5.28
C VAL A 35 -3.60 0.15 6.13
N LEU A 36 -3.19 1.30 5.59
CA LEU A 36 -2.39 2.29 6.32
C LEU A 36 -3.14 2.84 7.55
N SER A 37 -4.45 3.05 7.43
CA SER A 37 -5.29 3.49 8.54
C SER A 37 -5.35 2.44 9.65
N PHE A 38 -5.52 1.16 9.30
CA PHE A 38 -5.50 0.06 10.26
C PHE A 38 -4.13 -0.12 10.92
N LEU A 39 -3.04 0.01 10.18
CA LEU A 39 -1.70 -0.06 10.76
C LEU A 39 -1.44 1.08 11.74
N ARG A 40 -1.96 2.28 11.46
CA ARG A 40 -1.85 3.43 12.38
C ARG A 40 -2.58 3.21 13.70
N THR A 41 -3.71 2.49 13.71
CA THR A 41 -4.45 2.21 14.96
C THR A 41 -3.77 1.12 15.79
N THR A 42 -3.09 0.17 15.15
CA THR A 42 -2.42 -0.96 15.81
C THR A 42 -0.96 -0.65 16.20
N ASN A 43 -0.29 0.24 15.45
CA ASN A 43 1.09 0.66 15.70
C ASN A 43 1.27 2.14 15.31
N PRO A 44 1.32 3.08 16.27
CA PRO A 44 1.36 4.51 15.99
C PRO A 44 2.72 5.02 15.47
N GLY A 45 3.72 4.15 15.32
CA GLY A 45 5.05 4.51 14.82
C GLY A 45 5.08 4.81 13.31
N ARG A 46 6.16 5.46 12.86
CA ARG A 46 6.43 5.61 11.42
C ARG A 46 6.75 4.24 10.81
N ILE A 47 6.24 3.99 9.61
CA ILE A 47 6.37 2.71 8.92
C ILE A 47 7.29 2.82 7.69
N THR A 48 8.02 1.77 7.36
CA THR A 48 8.70 1.67 6.06
C THR A 48 7.76 1.04 5.06
N VAL A 49 7.48 1.73 3.95
CA VAL A 49 6.65 1.21 2.86
C VAL A 49 7.56 0.59 1.80
N VAL A 50 7.28 -0.67 1.44
CA VAL A 50 7.95 -1.36 0.33
C VAL A 50 6.91 -1.64 -0.74
N ALA A 51 7.05 -0.99 -1.90
CA ALA A 51 6.09 -1.07 -3.00
C ALA A 51 6.78 -1.64 -4.26
N ALA A 52 6.30 -2.78 -4.73
CA ALA A 52 6.85 -3.46 -5.91
C ALA A 52 5.92 -3.35 -7.12
N GLY A 53 6.48 -3.22 -8.33
CA GLY A 53 5.71 -3.18 -9.56
C GLY A 53 4.68 -2.05 -9.59
N HIS A 54 3.42 -2.40 -9.87
CA HIS A 54 2.32 -1.43 -10.00
C HIS A 54 1.99 -0.72 -8.68
N SER A 55 2.23 -1.37 -7.54
CA SER A 55 1.98 -0.76 -6.22
C SER A 55 2.84 0.47 -5.95
N ALA A 56 3.96 0.65 -6.67
CA ALA A 56 4.80 1.85 -6.55
C ALA A 56 4.03 3.12 -6.91
N SER A 57 3.27 3.09 -8.01
CA SER A 57 2.44 4.21 -8.46
C SER A 57 1.30 4.50 -7.49
N VAL A 58 0.68 3.45 -6.94
CA VAL A 58 -0.37 3.57 -5.91
C VAL A 58 0.18 4.21 -4.63
N ALA A 59 1.34 3.74 -4.15
CA ALA A 59 1.99 4.31 -2.98
C ALA A 59 2.33 5.79 -3.21
N LEU A 60 2.99 6.12 -4.32
CA LEU A 60 3.33 7.51 -4.66
C LEU A 60 2.10 8.42 -4.79
N GLY A 61 0.99 7.90 -5.32
CA GLY A 61 -0.28 8.63 -5.39
C GLY A 61 -0.83 9.03 -4.01
N LEU A 62 -0.46 8.32 -2.95
CA LEU A 62 -0.82 8.64 -1.57
C LEU A 62 0.27 9.39 -0.80
N ALA A 63 1.46 9.60 -1.37
CA ALA A 63 2.60 10.17 -0.65
C ALA A 63 2.33 11.58 -0.11
N ALA A 64 1.58 12.42 -0.85
CA ALA A 64 1.24 13.76 -0.39
C ALA A 64 0.41 13.75 0.90
N GLU A 65 -0.46 12.75 1.07
CA GLU A 65 -1.34 12.59 2.23
C GLU A 65 -0.68 11.79 3.36
N TRP A 66 0.17 10.80 3.02
CA TRP A 66 0.66 9.78 3.97
C TRP A 66 2.16 9.84 4.29
N SER A 67 2.96 10.66 3.60
CA SER A 67 4.42 10.72 3.80
C SER A 67 4.84 11.09 5.23
N GLY A 68 4.01 11.80 6.00
CA GLY A 68 4.24 12.07 7.41
C GLY A 68 4.32 10.81 8.28
N LEU A 69 3.63 9.73 7.89
CA LEU A 69 3.67 8.43 8.58
C LEU A 69 4.78 7.51 8.07
N TRP A 70 5.40 7.82 6.94
CA TRP A 70 6.41 6.94 6.37
C TRP A 70 7.78 7.28 6.93
N GLN A 71 8.51 6.28 7.43
CA GLN A 71 9.93 6.40 7.73
C GLN A 71 10.77 6.40 6.45
N LYS A 72 10.42 5.52 5.51
CA LYS A 72 11.04 5.37 4.18
C LYS A 72 10.01 4.84 3.20
N LEU A 73 10.13 5.21 1.93
CA LEU A 73 9.48 4.53 0.80
C LEU A 73 10.56 3.84 -0.03
N VAL A 74 10.41 2.54 -0.22
CA VAL A 74 11.28 1.72 -1.08
C VAL A 74 10.44 1.24 -2.25
N VAL A 75 10.82 1.60 -3.47
CA VAL A 75 10.17 1.15 -4.70
C VAL A 75 11.05 0.10 -5.39
N VAL A 76 10.45 -1.03 -5.81
CA VAL A 76 11.15 -2.16 -6.42
C VAL A 76 10.55 -2.46 -7.78
N ALA A 77 11.38 -2.40 -8.85
CA ALA A 77 10.95 -2.65 -10.23
C ALA A 77 9.61 -1.98 -10.59
N PRO A 78 9.47 -0.64 -10.41
CA PRO A 78 8.19 0.05 -10.54
C PRO A 78 7.65 -0.01 -11.97
N THR A 79 6.33 -0.16 -12.12
CA THR A 79 5.65 0.01 -13.41
C THR A 79 4.85 1.31 -13.41
N TRP A 80 5.29 2.27 -14.23
CA TRP A 80 4.74 3.64 -14.27
C TRP A 80 3.50 3.78 -15.15
N ARG A 81 3.29 2.82 -16.06
CA ARG A 81 2.12 2.70 -16.92
C ARG A 81 1.31 1.49 -16.50
N GLY A 82 0.46 1.65 -15.49
CA GLY A 82 -0.62 0.70 -15.23
C GLY A 82 -1.93 1.43 -15.01
#